data_AF-Q3BBL6-F1
#
_entry.id   AF-Q3BBL6-F1
#
_cell.length_a   1.000
_cell.length_b   1.000
_cell.length_c   1.000
_cell.angle_alpha   90.00
_cell.angle_beta   90.00
_cell.angle_gamma   90.00
#
_symmetry.space_group_name_H-M   'P 1'
#
loop_
_entity.id
_entity.type
_entity.pdbx_description
1 polymer ?
#
loop_
_entity_poly.entity_id
_entity_poly.type
_entity_poly.pdbx_seq_one_letter_code
_entity_poly.pdbx_strand_id
1 'polypeptide(L)'
;MKIDNSIKEKILKKLPENLSRLADLAYNYWWSWDHKAMKLWQKIDEEHWRQYKNPVKLLLEVPESRLRELSKDDAFLDLYELVIERFEGYMNQSTTWFSTNYPRWDKPIVYLCMEYGISKSLPIYSGGLGILAGDHLKTASDLG
;
A
#
# COMPACT_ATOMS: atom_id res chain seq x y z
N MET A 1 -17.18 11.19 -0.32
CA MET A 1 -17.19 9.97 -1.15
C MET A 1 -17.12 8.79 -0.20
N LYS A 2 -18.24 8.11 0.08
CA LYS A 2 -18.18 6.88 0.89
C LYS A 2 -17.41 5.86 0.06
N ILE A 3 -16.19 5.52 0.48
CA ILE A 3 -15.46 4.40 -0.10
C ILE A 3 -16.40 3.21 0.00
N ASP A 4 -16.68 2.56 -1.12
CA ASP A 4 -17.55 1.39 -1.14
C ASP A 4 -16.90 0.29 -0.27
N ASN A 5 -17.35 0.20 0.98
CA ASN A 5 -16.84 -0.74 1.97
C ASN A 5 -17.12 -2.20 1.54
N SER A 6 -18.01 -2.40 0.56
CA SER A 6 -18.36 -3.71 0.01
C SER A 6 -17.15 -4.44 -0.58
N ILE A 7 -16.23 -3.74 -1.24
CA ILE A 7 -15.05 -4.39 -1.84
C ILE A 7 -14.09 -4.87 -0.76
N LYS A 8 -13.80 -4.03 0.24
CA LYS A 8 -12.92 -4.40 1.35
C LYS A 8 -13.51 -5.56 2.16
N GLU A 9 -14.83 -5.54 2.40
CA GLU A 9 -15.54 -6.64 3.07
C GLU A 9 -15.48 -7.96 2.27
N LYS A 10 -15.61 -7.91 0.95
CA LYS A 10 -15.44 -9.09 0.08
C LYS A 10 -14.03 -9.66 0.17
N ILE A 11 -13.02 -8.79 0.16
CA ILE A 11 -11.61 -9.21 0.33
C ILE A 11 -11.40 -9.86 1.69
N LEU A 12 -11.89 -9.22 2.77
CA LEU A 12 -11.77 -9.75 4.13
C LEU A 12 -12.41 -11.14 4.29
N LYS A 13 -13.56 -11.39 3.64
CA LYS A 13 -14.22 -12.70 3.66
C LYS A 13 -13.42 -13.81 2.96
N LYS A 14 -12.62 -13.46 1.95
CA LYS A 14 -11.76 -14.40 1.22
C LYS A 14 -10.44 -14.70 1.94
N LEU A 15 -9.96 -13.75 2.74
CA LEU A 15 -8.65 -13.84 3.40
C LEU A 15 -8.71 -14.78 4.62
N PRO A 16 -7.74 -15.69 4.76
CA PRO A 16 -7.46 -16.35 6.03
C PRO A 16 -7.18 -15.32 7.14
N GLU A 17 -7.54 -15.65 8.38
CA GLU A 17 -7.45 -14.73 9.52
C GLU A 17 -6.05 -14.16 9.72
N ASN A 18 -5.02 -15.01 9.60
CA ASN A 18 -3.61 -14.66 9.71
C ASN A 18 -3.09 -13.80 8.55
N LEU A 19 -3.87 -13.59 7.48
CA LEU A 19 -3.54 -12.72 6.35
C LEU A 19 -4.47 -11.51 6.22
N SER A 20 -5.36 -11.30 7.19
CA SER A 20 -6.40 -10.25 7.17
C SER A 20 -5.84 -8.84 6.91
N ARG A 21 -4.63 -8.52 7.41
CA ARG A 21 -3.99 -7.21 7.22
C ARG A 21 -3.59 -6.91 5.78
N LEU A 22 -3.59 -7.90 4.88
CA LEU A 22 -3.44 -7.64 3.44
C LEU A 22 -4.54 -6.70 2.94
N ALA A 23 -5.74 -6.75 3.52
CA ALA A 23 -6.82 -5.83 3.16
C ALA A 23 -6.51 -4.37 3.52
N ASP A 24 -5.80 -4.11 4.61
CA ASP A 24 -5.39 -2.74 4.97
C ASP A 24 -4.23 -2.28 4.09
N LEU A 25 -3.22 -3.13 3.95
CA LEU A 25 -2.05 -2.84 3.13
C LEU A 25 -2.45 -2.56 1.68
N ALA A 26 -3.39 -3.31 1.10
CA ALA A 26 -3.83 -3.14 -0.29
C ALA A 26 -4.38 -1.74 -0.60
N TYR A 27 -5.01 -1.09 0.38
CA TYR A 27 -5.65 0.22 0.23
C TYR A 27 -4.75 1.41 0.59
N ASN A 28 -3.53 1.16 1.05
CA ASN A 28 -2.58 2.22 1.36
C ASN A 28 -1.41 2.22 0.36
N TYR A 29 -1.26 3.29 -0.40
CA TYR A 29 -0.25 3.38 -1.46
C TYR A 29 1.21 3.25 -1.01
N TRP A 30 1.51 3.28 0.29
CA TRP A 30 2.86 3.02 0.82
C TRP A 30 3.53 1.79 0.21
N TRP A 31 2.77 0.72 -0.07
CA TRP A 31 3.32 -0.47 -0.72
C TRP A 31 4.00 -0.19 -2.07
N SER A 32 3.68 0.92 -2.75
CA SER A 32 4.17 1.21 -4.10
C SER A 32 5.56 1.82 -4.12
N TRP A 33 6.08 2.26 -2.97
CA TRP A 33 7.47 2.68 -2.81
C TRP A 33 8.27 1.89 -1.77
N ASP A 34 7.67 0.85 -1.15
CA ASP A 34 8.40 -0.15 -0.38
C ASP A 34 8.69 -1.43 -1.19
N HIS A 35 9.98 -1.76 -1.33
CA HIS A 35 10.42 -2.89 -2.13
C HIS A 35 10.02 -4.27 -1.56
N LYS A 36 9.89 -4.43 -0.24
CA LYS A 36 9.44 -5.69 0.38
C LYS A 36 7.94 -5.85 0.17
N ALA A 37 7.17 -4.78 0.30
CA ALA A 37 5.74 -4.79 0.01
C ALA A 37 5.46 -5.16 -1.46
N MET A 38 6.21 -4.58 -2.42
CA MET A 38 6.08 -4.98 -3.83
C MET A 38 6.42 -6.45 -4.10
N LYS A 39 7.39 -7.03 -3.38
CA LYS A 39 7.74 -8.46 -3.46
C LYS A 39 6.67 -9.35 -2.84
N LEU A 40 6.03 -8.91 -1.75
CA LEU A 40 4.93 -9.63 -1.12
C LEU A 40 3.79 -9.82 -2.12
N TRP A 41 3.35 -8.75 -2.78
CA TRP A 41 2.31 -8.83 -3.81
C TRP A 41 2.71 -9.72 -4.99
N GLN A 42 3.97 -9.65 -5.43
CA GLN A 42 4.49 -10.52 -6.49
C GLN A 42 4.44 -12.00 -6.13
N LYS A 43 4.68 -12.37 -4.85
CA LYS A 43 4.63 -13.77 -4.40
C LYS A 43 3.22 -14.36 -4.37
N ILE A 44 2.19 -13.52 -4.23
CA ILE A 44 0.81 -14.00 -4.23
C ILE A 44 0.44 -14.51 -5.63
N ASP A 45 0.66 -13.67 -6.64
CA ASP A 45 0.44 -13.97 -8.05
C ASP A 45 1.33 -13.07 -8.91
N GLU A 46 2.40 -13.64 -9.48
CA GLU A 46 3.41 -12.89 -10.23
C GLU A 46 2.86 -12.34 -11.55
N GLU A 47 2.04 -13.13 -12.26
CA GLU A 47 1.50 -12.75 -13.57
C GLU A 47 0.50 -11.61 -13.41
N HIS A 48 -0.45 -11.76 -12.48
CA HIS A 48 -1.40 -10.70 -12.13
C HIS A 48 -0.66 -9.43 -11.69
N TRP A 49 0.35 -9.57 -10.82
CA TRP A 49 1.11 -8.43 -10.33
C TRP A 49 1.86 -7.70 -11.44
N ARG A 50 2.44 -8.43 -12.39
CA ARG A 50 3.15 -7.85 -13.54
C ARG A 50 2.20 -7.08 -14.44
N GLN A 51 0.99 -7.59 -14.64
CA GLN A 51 0.01 -6.97 -15.53
C GLN A 51 -0.65 -5.73 -14.93
N TYR A 52 -1.12 -5.81 -13.68
CA TYR A 52 -2.00 -4.76 -13.12
C TYR A 52 -1.35 -3.88 -12.07
N LYS A 53 -0.33 -4.37 -11.35
CA LYS A 53 0.28 -3.67 -10.20
C LYS A 53 -0.76 -3.09 -9.24
N ASN A 54 -1.83 -3.84 -8.95
CA ASN A 54 -2.95 -3.40 -8.15
C ASN A 54 -3.30 -4.47 -7.09
N PRO A 55 -2.96 -4.24 -5.80
CA PRO A 55 -3.22 -5.22 -4.74
C PRO A 55 -4.70 -5.51 -4.51
N VAL A 56 -5.57 -4.51 -4.63
CA VAL A 56 -7.02 -4.69 -4.44
C VAL A 56 -7.58 -5.63 -5.51
N LYS A 57 -7.20 -5.38 -6.78
CA LYS A 57 -7.60 -6.24 -7.90
C LYS A 57 -7.03 -7.66 -7.74
N LEU A 58 -5.79 -7.78 -7.30
CA LEU A 58 -5.12 -9.05 -7.05
C LEU A 58 -5.88 -9.89 -6.02
N LEU A 59 -6.22 -9.32 -4.88
CA LEU A 59 -6.94 -10.04 -3.82
C LEU A 59 -8.37 -10.43 -4.21
N LEU A 60 -9.00 -9.65 -5.10
CA LEU A 60 -10.32 -10.00 -5.64
C LEU A 60 -10.26 -11.17 -6.62
N GLU A 61 -9.23 -11.23 -7.47
CA GLU A 61 -9.14 -12.21 -8.57
C GLU A 61 -8.43 -13.50 -8.17
N VAL A 62 -7.46 -13.46 -7.24
CA VAL A 62 -6.75 -14.65 -6.80
C VAL A 62 -7.71 -15.68 -6.16
N PRO A 63 -7.60 -16.97 -6.48
CA PRO A 63 -8.44 -18.00 -5.86
C PRO A 63 -8.25 -18.08 -4.34
N GLU A 64 -9.33 -18.33 -3.59
CA GLU A 64 -9.24 -18.53 -2.13
C GLU A 64 -8.31 -19.70 -1.75
N SER A 65 -8.24 -20.73 -2.59
CA SER A 65 -7.32 -21.86 -2.38
C SER A 65 -5.86 -21.42 -2.33
N ARG A 66 -5.46 -20.46 -3.18
CA ARG A 66 -4.09 -19.90 -3.19
C ARG A 66 -3.81 -19.09 -1.92
N LEU A 67 -4.77 -18.29 -1.45
CA LEU A 67 -4.63 -17.57 -0.19
C LEU A 67 -4.50 -18.52 1.01
N ARG A 68 -5.26 -19.63 1.01
CA ARG A 68 -5.15 -20.69 2.04
C ARG A 68 -3.82 -21.43 1.97
N GLU A 69 -3.26 -21.65 0.79
CA GLU A 69 -1.91 -22.22 0.63
C GLU A 69 -0.87 -21.28 1.23
N LEU A 70 -0.89 -19.99 0.87
CA LEU A 70 0.04 -18.99 1.38
C LEU A 70 -0.08 -18.78 2.89
N SER A 71 -1.28 -18.96 3.46
CA SER A 71 -1.47 -18.89 4.93
C SER A 71 -0.77 -20.00 5.72
N LYS A 72 -0.18 -20.98 5.02
CA LYS A 72 0.57 -22.11 5.58
C LYS A 72 2.00 -22.19 5.06
N ASP A 73 2.44 -21.22 4.26
CA ASP A 73 3.78 -21.15 3.70
C ASP A 73 4.64 -20.26 4.60
N ASP A 74 5.53 -20.88 5.39
CA ASP A 74 6.39 -20.18 6.35
C ASP A 74 7.21 -19.06 5.67
N ALA A 75 7.75 -19.30 4.47
CA ALA A 75 8.54 -18.29 3.77
C ALA A 75 7.70 -17.10 3.27
N PHE A 76 6.41 -17.31 3.01
CA PHE A 76 5.48 -16.22 2.71
C PHE A 76 5.09 -15.47 3.99
N LEU A 77 4.80 -16.19 5.06
CA LEU A 77 4.43 -15.61 6.36
C LEU A 77 5.56 -14.75 6.93
N ASP A 78 6.81 -15.19 6.87
CA ASP A 78 7.98 -14.40 7.28
C ASP A 78 8.06 -13.06 6.52
N LEU A 79 7.83 -13.09 5.20
CA LEU A 79 7.82 -11.87 4.40
C LEU A 79 6.60 -10.99 4.73
N TYR A 80 5.44 -11.59 4.93
CA TYR A 80 4.21 -10.90 5.30
C TYR A 80 4.39 -10.17 6.62
N GLU A 81 4.85 -10.85 7.67
CA GLU A 81 5.08 -10.27 8.99
C GLU A 81 6.08 -9.11 8.91
N LEU A 82 7.22 -9.32 8.24
CA LEU A 82 8.19 -8.25 8.00
C LEU A 82 7.57 -7.03 7.32
N VAL A 83 6.70 -7.22 6.32
CA VAL A 83 6.06 -6.11 5.61
C VAL A 83 5.03 -5.40 6.50
N ILE A 84 4.25 -6.14 7.28
CA ILE A 84 3.27 -5.56 8.21
C ILE A 84 3.98 -4.77 9.30
N GLU A 85 5.05 -5.30 9.91
CA GLU A 85 5.85 -4.58 10.90
C GLU A 85 6.42 -3.27 10.33
N ARG A 86 6.94 -3.30 9.10
CA ARG A 86 7.43 -2.09 8.41
C ARG A 86 6.33 -1.09 8.14
N PHE A 87 5.17 -1.57 7.70
CA PHE A 87 4.01 -0.73 7.43
C PHE A 87 3.50 -0.05 8.70
N GLU A 88 3.33 -0.80 9.79
CA GLU A 88 2.92 -0.25 11.07
C GLU A 88 3.96 0.70 11.66
N GLY A 89 5.24 0.32 11.57
CA GLY A 89 6.34 1.17 11.97
C GLY A 89 6.37 2.48 11.21
N TYR A 90 6.01 2.50 9.92
CA TYR A 90 5.87 3.69 9.11
C TYR A 90 4.65 4.54 9.51
N MET A 91 3.48 3.92 9.66
CA MET A 91 2.22 4.63 9.94
C MET A 91 2.15 5.22 11.35
N ASN A 92 2.90 4.66 12.30
CA ASN A 92 2.89 5.07 13.71
C ASN A 92 4.15 5.86 14.13
N GLN A 93 4.92 6.40 13.18
CA GLN A 93 6.08 7.24 13.53
C GLN A 93 5.61 8.53 14.23
N SER A 94 6.04 8.69 15.47
CA SER A 94 5.80 9.91 16.26
C SER A 94 6.96 10.90 16.19
N THR A 95 8.16 10.43 15.85
CA THR A 95 9.37 11.24 15.72
C THR A 95 9.87 11.22 14.28
N THR A 96 9.33 12.15 13.49
CA THR A 96 9.64 12.34 12.07
C THR A 96 10.59 13.54 11.91
N TRP A 97 11.15 13.72 10.72
CA TRP A 97 12.01 14.89 10.46
C TRP A 97 11.23 16.20 10.65
N PHE A 98 10.00 16.27 10.14
CA PHE A 98 9.21 17.50 10.19
C PHE A 98 8.68 17.77 11.60
N SER A 99 8.19 16.78 12.35
CA SER A 99 7.84 16.96 13.78
C SER A 99 9.03 17.41 14.65
N THR A 100 10.25 16.97 14.33
CA THR A 100 11.47 17.38 15.04
C THR A 100 11.89 18.82 14.71
N ASN A 101 11.82 19.22 13.43
CA ASN A 101 12.29 20.54 12.98
C ASN A 101 11.21 21.63 13.10
N TYR A 102 9.94 21.26 13.08
CA TYR A 102 8.79 22.16 13.15
C TYR A 102 7.79 21.75 14.26
N PRO A 103 8.22 21.56 15.52
CA PRO A 103 7.39 21.01 16.60
C PRO A 103 6.20 21.88 17.01
N ARG A 104 6.17 23.15 16.57
CA ARG A 104 5.09 24.10 16.86
C ARG A 104 4.12 24.29 15.70
N TRP A 105 4.34 23.59 14.58
CA TRP A 105 3.46 23.71 13.42
C TRP A 105 2.23 22.82 13.60
N ASP A 106 1.05 23.43 13.59
CA ASP A 106 -0.24 22.78 13.88
C ASP A 106 -1.26 22.92 12.72
N LYS A 107 -0.83 23.44 11.58
CA LYS A 107 -1.69 23.71 10.42
C LYS A 107 -1.52 22.66 9.33
N PRO A 108 -2.59 22.21 8.66
CA PRO A 108 -2.46 21.32 7.52
C PRO A 108 -1.79 22.04 6.33
N ILE A 109 -1.01 21.29 5.55
CA ILE A 109 -0.49 21.74 4.26
C ILE A 109 -1.37 21.13 3.18
N VAL A 110 -1.88 21.97 2.26
CA VAL A 110 -2.71 21.53 1.14
C VAL A 110 -1.90 21.61 -0.15
N TYR A 111 -1.56 20.45 -0.72
CA TYR A 111 -0.86 20.36 -2.00
C TYR A 111 -1.88 20.05 -3.11
N LEU A 112 -2.05 21.00 -4.04
CA LEU A 112 -3.00 20.89 -5.16
C LEU A 112 -2.24 20.64 -6.46
N CYS A 113 -2.56 19.53 -7.12
CA CYS A 113 -2.06 19.20 -8.44
C CYS A 113 -3.15 18.51 -9.25
N MET A 114 -3.12 18.68 -10.57
CA MET A 114 -4.05 18.00 -11.48
C MET A 114 -3.63 16.54 -11.75
N GLU A 115 -2.38 16.19 -11.45
CA GLU A 115 -1.81 14.87 -11.72
C GLU A 115 -1.01 14.35 -10.52
N TYR A 116 -1.04 13.04 -10.30
CA TYR A 116 -0.18 12.36 -9.31
C TYR A 116 0.29 10.99 -9.83
N GLY A 117 1.60 10.86 -9.98
CA GLY A 117 2.30 9.65 -10.42
C GLY A 117 2.77 8.80 -9.25
N ILE A 118 1.84 8.13 -8.57
CA ILE A 118 2.14 7.29 -7.39
C ILE A 118 2.40 5.85 -7.78
N SER A 119 1.46 5.26 -8.53
CA SER A 119 1.48 3.86 -8.96
C SER A 119 0.65 3.69 -10.24
N LYS A 120 0.96 2.64 -11.02
CA LYS A 120 0.19 2.28 -12.22
C LYS A 120 -1.28 1.97 -11.93
N SER A 121 -1.62 1.59 -10.69
CA SER A 121 -3.01 1.37 -10.28
C SER A 121 -3.83 2.66 -10.14
N LEU A 122 -3.19 3.83 -10.18
CA LEU A 122 -3.83 5.15 -10.13
C LEU A 122 -3.48 5.95 -11.40
N PRO A 123 -4.17 5.70 -12.54
CA PRO A 123 -3.82 6.28 -13.83
C PRO A 123 -4.32 7.71 -13.98
N ILE A 124 -3.87 8.62 -13.10
CA ILE A 124 -4.24 10.05 -13.08
C ILE A 124 -3.07 10.96 -13.45
N TYR A 125 -2.08 10.45 -14.20
CA TYR A 125 -0.94 11.24 -14.66
C TYR A 125 -0.60 10.87 -16.11
N SER A 126 -0.02 11.83 -16.83
CA SER A 126 0.33 11.67 -18.26
C SER A 126 1.79 12.01 -18.57
N GLY A 127 2.51 12.67 -17.66
CA GLY A 127 3.89 13.09 -17.89
C GLY A 127 4.69 13.39 -16.63
N GLY A 128 5.80 14.12 -16.80
CA GLY A 128 6.77 14.39 -15.74
C GLY A 128 6.23 15.22 -14.57
N LEU A 129 5.22 16.08 -14.81
CA LEU A 129 4.57 16.85 -13.75
C LEU A 129 3.94 15.95 -12.69
N GLY A 130 3.18 14.93 -13.11
CA GLY A 130 2.56 14.00 -12.19
C GLY A 130 3.58 13.17 -11.42
N ILE A 131 4.69 12.77 -12.05
CA ILE A 131 5.78 12.07 -11.36
C ILE A 131 6.36 12.94 -10.24
N LEU A 132 6.67 14.21 -10.52
CA LEU A 132 7.18 15.14 -9.52
C LEU A 132 6.19 15.35 -8.37
N ALA A 133 4.90 15.53 -8.68
CA ALA A 133 3.86 15.66 -7.66
C ALA A 133 3.73 14.40 -6.80
N GLY A 134 3.87 13.22 -7.41
CA GLY A 134 3.91 11.94 -6.70
C GLY A 134 5.13 11.83 -5.77
N ASP A 135 6.31 12.28 -6.22
CA ASP A 135 7.52 12.23 -5.41
C ASP A 135 7.50 13.25 -4.27
N HIS A 136 6.90 14.42 -4.46
CA HIS A 136 6.60 15.34 -3.35
C HIS A 136 5.70 14.69 -2.30
N LEU A 137 4.64 13.98 -2.73
CA LEU A 137 3.72 13.31 -1.81
C LEU A 137 4.42 12.20 -1.01
N LYS A 138 5.23 11.36 -1.67
CA LYS A 138 6.02 10.31 -1.00
C LYS A 138 7.01 10.93 -0.02
N THR A 139 7.74 11.96 -0.44
CA THR A 139 8.73 12.64 0.40
C THR A 139 8.06 13.31 1.60
N ALA A 140 6.91 13.95 1.42
CA ALA A 140 6.14 14.53 2.51
C ALA A 140 5.70 13.45 3.50
N SER A 141 5.23 12.31 3.01
CA SER A 141 4.87 11.16 3.84
C SER A 141 6.07 10.60 4.62
N ASP A 142 7.26 10.52 4.01
CA ASP A 142 8.47 10.01 4.64
C ASP A 142 9.06 10.99 5.68
N LEU A 143 8.93 12.30 5.46
CA LEU A 143 9.42 13.34 6.36
C LEU A 143 8.46 13.64 7.52
N GLY A 144 7.18 13.30 7.35
CA GLY A 144 6.11 13.30 8.36
C GLY A 144 5.67 14.67 8.83
#